data_AF-A0A8T3NCS3-F1
#
_entry.id   AF-A0A8T3NCS3-F1
#
_cell.length_a   1.000
_cell.length_b   1.000
_cell.length_c   1.000
_cell.angle_alpha   90.00
_cell.angle_beta   90.00
_cell.angle_gamma   90.00
#
_symmetry.space_group_name_H-M   'P 1'
#
loop_
_entity.id
_entity.type
_entity.pdbx_description
1 polymer ?
#
loop_
_entity_poly.entity_id
_entity_poly.type
_entity_poly.pdbx_seq_one_letter_code
_entity_poly.pdbx_strand_id
1 'polypeptide(L)'
;MTALWAHEAAERFWADAGGAPEALPRDLRDAITWALPIAVIELPGLRIRAVDAWLTAHAIEGGLSLPDRALRACVLVHEGNGLLFVDGEDGEDERRFSLAHEVAHYLVEYARPRERARDRLGLGVVAALDGRRAPT
;
A
#
# COMPACT_ATOMS: atom_id res chain seq x y z
N MET A 1 24.36 -4.16 -5.35
CA MET A 1 23.55 -5.06 -6.21
C MET A 1 22.11 -4.88 -5.79
N THR A 2 21.31 -4.16 -6.57
CA THR A 2 19.87 -4.13 -6.36
C THR A 2 19.34 -5.52 -6.66
N ALA A 3 18.57 -6.11 -5.76
CA ALA A 3 18.07 -7.46 -5.98
C ALA A 3 17.12 -7.46 -7.20
N LEU A 4 17.33 -8.38 -8.14
CA LEU A 4 16.59 -8.46 -9.41
C LEU A 4 15.07 -8.37 -9.20
N TRP A 5 14.56 -9.00 -8.13
CA TRP A 5 13.15 -9.00 -7.78
C TRP A 5 12.56 -7.60 -7.52
N ALA A 6 13.35 -6.66 -7.01
CA ALA A 6 12.89 -5.30 -6.72
C ALA A 6 12.73 -4.49 -8.01
N HIS A 7 13.62 -4.72 -8.97
CA HIS A 7 13.50 -4.14 -10.31
C HIS A 7 12.29 -4.72 -11.05
N GLU A 8 12.09 -6.05 -11.01
CA GLU A 8 10.90 -6.70 -11.59
C GLU A 8 9.59 -6.17 -11.00
N ALA A 9 9.54 -5.96 -9.68
CA ALA A 9 8.36 -5.40 -9.02
C ALA A 9 8.08 -3.95 -9.48
N ALA A 10 9.12 -3.13 -9.59
CA ALA A 10 9.00 -1.75 -10.07
C ALA A 10 8.60 -1.67 -11.54
N GLU A 11 9.20 -2.49 -12.41
CA GLU A 11 8.85 -2.58 -13.84
C GLU A 11 7.38 -2.96 -14.01
N ARG A 12 6.91 -3.98 -13.27
CA ARG A 12 5.51 -4.37 -13.33
C ARG A 12 4.57 -3.28 -12.81
N PHE A 13 4.91 -2.64 -11.70
CA PHE A 13 4.13 -1.50 -11.18
C PHE A 13 3.97 -0.41 -12.25
N TRP A 14 5.06 -0.03 -12.93
CA TRP A 14 4.98 0.99 -13.97
C TRP A 14 4.24 0.51 -15.21
N ALA A 15 4.36 -0.76 -15.60
CA ALA A 15 3.57 -1.33 -16.70
C ALA A 15 2.07 -1.28 -16.40
N ASP A 16 1.67 -1.65 -15.18
CA ASP A 16 0.29 -1.61 -14.72
C ASP A 16 -0.24 -0.16 -14.61
N ALA A 17 0.65 0.82 -14.35
CA ALA A 17 0.32 2.25 -14.35
C ALA A 17 0.17 2.88 -15.75
N GLY A 18 0.39 2.11 -16.84
CA GLY A 18 0.38 2.62 -18.22
C GLY A 18 1.76 3.05 -18.76
N GLY A 19 2.83 2.71 -18.05
CA GLY A 19 4.22 3.02 -18.40
C GLY A 19 4.83 4.07 -17.46
N ALA A 20 6.16 3.99 -17.30
CA ALA A 20 6.90 4.99 -16.53
C ALA A 20 7.05 6.29 -17.33
N PRO A 21 6.69 7.47 -16.77
CA PRO A 21 6.98 8.74 -17.41
C PRO A 21 8.49 8.94 -17.59
N GLU A 22 8.87 9.55 -18.72
CA GLU A 22 10.26 9.90 -19.03
C GLU A 22 10.79 11.03 -18.12
N ALA A 23 9.92 11.98 -17.78
CA ALA A 23 10.27 13.11 -16.93
C ALA A 23 10.45 12.70 -15.46
N LEU A 24 11.46 13.29 -14.83
CA LEU A 24 11.69 13.20 -13.39
C LEU A 24 11.43 14.58 -12.73
N PRO A 25 10.93 14.59 -11.49
CA PRO A 25 10.48 13.43 -10.72
C PRO A 25 9.12 12.88 -11.21
N ARG A 26 8.88 11.58 -11.01
CA ARG A 26 7.63 10.91 -11.39
C ARG A 26 6.54 11.14 -10.35
N ASP A 27 5.31 11.35 -10.80
CA ASP A 27 4.13 11.37 -9.93
C ASP A 27 3.76 9.93 -9.53
N LEU A 28 3.95 9.61 -8.26
CA LEU A 28 3.59 8.30 -7.72
C LEU A 28 2.13 8.21 -7.31
N ARG A 29 1.47 9.32 -6.94
CA ARG A 29 0.08 9.29 -6.48
C ARG A 29 -0.85 8.86 -7.62
N ASP A 30 -0.65 9.43 -8.80
CA ASP A 30 -1.41 9.06 -9.99
C ASP A 30 -1.09 7.62 -10.41
N ALA A 31 0.18 7.24 -10.45
CA ALA A 31 0.59 5.89 -10.82
C ALA A 31 0.00 4.81 -9.88
N ILE A 32 -0.05 5.07 -8.57
CA ILE A 32 -0.69 4.18 -7.59
C ILE A 32 -2.17 4.03 -7.89
N THR A 33 -2.87 5.14 -8.16
CA THR A 33 -4.31 5.15 -8.43
C THR A 33 -4.68 4.31 -9.65
N TRP A 34 -3.83 4.29 -10.68
CA TRP A 34 -4.05 3.50 -11.89
C TRP A 34 -3.61 2.03 -11.76
N ALA A 35 -2.49 1.77 -11.08
CA ALA A 35 -1.89 0.44 -11.06
C ALA A 35 -2.39 -0.46 -9.93
N LEU A 36 -2.80 0.12 -8.79
CA LEU A 36 -3.01 -0.62 -7.56
C LEU A 36 -4.40 -0.34 -6.98
N PRO A 37 -5.04 -1.34 -6.33
CA PRO A 37 -6.28 -1.15 -5.58
C PRO A 37 -5.99 -0.46 -4.23
N ILE A 38 -5.34 0.70 -4.27
CA ILE A 38 -4.92 1.47 -3.10
C ILE A 38 -5.50 2.88 -3.21
N ALA A 39 -6.21 3.31 -2.18
CA ALA A 39 -6.53 4.73 -2.01
C ALA A 39 -5.39 5.44 -1.30
N VAL A 40 -4.97 6.60 -1.80
CA VAL A 40 -3.98 7.46 -1.16
C VAL A 40 -4.71 8.57 -0.39
N ILE A 41 -4.49 8.63 0.92
CA ILE A 41 -5.13 9.59 1.83
C ILE A 41 -4.04 10.48 2.43
N GLU A 42 -4.26 11.78 2.36
CA GLU A 42 -3.38 12.76 2.96
C GLU A 42 -4.00 13.31 4.24
N LEU A 43 -3.26 13.25 5.36
CA LEU A 43 -3.67 13.84 6.63
C LEU A 43 -2.57 14.77 7.13
N PRO A 44 -2.89 15.99 7.60
CA PRO A 44 -1.89 16.90 8.15
C PRO A 44 -1.37 16.38 9.51
N GLY A 45 -0.05 16.34 9.69
CA GLY A 45 0.59 15.92 10.93
C GLY A 45 0.22 14.49 11.29
N LEU A 46 0.56 13.55 10.40
CA LEU A 46 0.06 12.18 10.43
C LEU A 46 0.49 11.47 11.73
N ARG A 47 -0.50 10.91 12.41
CA ARG A 47 -0.33 10.12 13.63
C ARG A 47 -1.25 8.92 13.63
N ILE A 48 -0.91 7.89 14.40
CA ILE A 48 -1.75 6.69 14.57
C ILE A 48 -3.18 7.08 14.96
N ARG A 49 -3.35 8.01 15.91
CA ARG A 49 -4.69 8.48 16.31
C ARG A 49 -5.48 9.14 15.17
N ALA A 50 -4.80 9.79 14.22
CA ALA A 50 -5.45 10.46 13.09
C ALA A 50 -5.91 9.43 12.05
N VAL A 51 -5.11 8.38 11.82
CA VAL A 51 -5.50 7.23 11.00
C VAL A 51 -6.72 6.54 11.62
N ASP A 52 -6.69 6.25 12.91
CA ASP A 52 -7.80 5.58 13.61
C ASP A 52 -9.10 6.39 13.57
N ALA A 53 -9.01 7.71 13.77
CA ALA A 53 -10.14 8.63 13.61
C ALA A 53 -10.69 8.63 12.17
N TRP A 54 -9.82 8.59 11.16
CA TRP A 54 -10.24 8.52 9.76
C TRP A 54 -10.95 7.20 9.46
N LEU A 55 -10.43 6.06 9.93
CA LEU A 55 -11.08 4.75 9.76
C LEU A 55 -12.47 4.73 10.40
N THR A 56 -12.57 5.25 11.63
CA THR A 56 -13.85 5.36 12.36
C THR A 56 -14.86 6.22 11.58
N ALA A 57 -14.44 7.36 11.05
CA ALA A 57 -15.29 8.25 10.26
C ALA A 57 -15.81 7.60 8.95
N HIS A 58 -15.08 6.61 8.43
CA HIS A 58 -15.46 5.85 7.23
C HIS A 58 -16.11 4.49 7.56
N ALA A 59 -16.54 4.29 8.83
CA ALA A 59 -17.18 3.07 9.31
C ALA A 59 -16.35 1.79 9.09
N ILE A 60 -15.01 1.91 9.14
CA ILE A 60 -14.11 0.77 9.12
C ILE A 60 -13.90 0.32 10.57
N GLU A 61 -14.38 -0.87 10.89
CA GLU A 61 -14.33 -1.46 12.23
C GLU A 61 -12.92 -2.00 12.58
N GLY A 62 -12.65 -2.14 13.88
CA GLY A 62 -11.44 -2.82 14.37
C GLY A 62 -10.24 -1.90 14.59
N GLY A 63 -10.49 -0.72 15.15
CA GLY A 63 -9.51 0.37 15.37
C GLY A 63 -8.09 -0.06 15.78
N LEU A 64 -7.13 0.81 15.51
CA LEU A 64 -5.72 0.51 15.65
C LEU A 64 -5.32 0.37 17.13
N SER A 65 -5.05 -0.86 17.58
CA SER A 65 -4.50 -1.14 18.92
C SER A 65 -2.99 -0.84 19.00
N LEU A 66 -2.57 0.34 18.53
CA LEU A 66 -1.18 0.77 18.47
C LEU A 66 -0.99 2.06 19.31
N PRO A 67 0.16 2.24 20.00
CA PRO A 67 0.46 3.47 20.70
C PRO A 67 0.50 4.68 19.75
N ASP A 68 -0.01 5.82 20.19
CA ASP A 68 0.01 7.04 19.37
C ASP A 68 1.45 7.56 19.15
N ARG A 69 1.81 7.76 17.89
CA ARG A 69 3.08 8.34 17.46
C ARG A 69 2.92 9.01 16.10
N ALA A 70 3.85 9.91 15.78
CA ALA A 70 3.96 10.49 14.45
C ALA A 70 4.41 9.44 13.42
N LEU A 71 3.95 9.62 12.19
CA LEU A 71 4.26 8.80 11.02
C LEU A 71 4.58 9.73 9.84
N ARG A 72 5.41 9.25 8.92
CA ARG A 72 5.58 9.87 7.59
C ARG A 72 4.52 9.35 6.62
N ALA A 73 4.33 8.04 6.64
CA ALA A 73 3.25 7.35 5.98
C ALA A 73 2.97 6.02 6.69
N CYS A 74 1.89 5.36 6.29
CA CYS A 74 1.61 3.96 6.58
C CYS A 74 0.62 3.38 5.58
N VAL A 75 0.75 2.09 5.27
CA VAL A 75 -0.27 1.34 4.51
C VAL A 75 -1.03 0.35 5.40
N LEU A 76 -2.35 0.32 5.25
CA LEU A 76 -3.24 -0.70 5.79
C LEU A 76 -3.79 -1.51 4.63
N VAL A 77 -3.81 -2.84 4.76
CA VAL A 77 -4.20 -3.73 3.66
C VAL A 77 -5.19 -4.80 4.14
N HIS A 78 -6.30 -4.94 3.42
CA HIS A 78 -7.34 -5.91 3.73
C HIS A 78 -8.01 -6.44 2.45
N GLU A 79 -8.18 -7.76 2.34
CA GLU A 79 -8.86 -8.45 1.23
C GLU A 79 -8.48 -8.03 -0.21
N GLY A 80 -7.23 -7.63 -0.45
CA GLY A 80 -6.77 -7.20 -1.75
C GLY A 80 -6.75 -5.68 -1.95
N ASN A 81 -7.24 -4.91 -0.99
CA ASN A 81 -7.35 -3.46 -1.07
C ASN A 81 -6.44 -2.78 -0.05
N GLY A 82 -5.89 -1.63 -0.41
CA GLY A 82 -5.03 -0.83 0.48
C GLY A 82 -5.57 0.57 0.76
N LEU A 83 -5.26 1.07 1.95
CA LEU A 83 -5.37 2.47 2.33
C LEU A 83 -3.96 2.95 2.69
N LEU A 84 -3.43 3.87 1.90
CA LEU A 84 -2.10 4.44 2.11
C LEU A 84 -2.26 5.86 2.64
N PHE A 85 -1.89 6.06 3.89
CA PHE A 85 -1.89 7.37 4.54
C PHE A 85 -0.52 8.00 4.42
N VAL A 86 -0.45 9.29 4.09
CA VAL A 86 0.78 10.08 4.02
C VAL A 86 0.60 11.40 4.77
N ASP A 87 1.67 11.89 5.41
CA ASP A 87 1.67 13.19 6.05
C ASP A 87 1.61 14.31 5.00
N GLY A 88 0.58 15.14 5.08
CA GLY A 88 0.40 16.28 4.19
C GLY A 88 1.36 17.44 4.47
N GLU A 89 1.89 17.54 5.69
CA GLU A 89 2.80 18.60 6.09
C GLU A 89 4.24 18.37 5.60
N ASP A 90 4.54 17.17 5.10
CA ASP A 90 5.85 16.85 4.55
C ASP A 90 6.13 17.53 3.22
N GLY A 91 7.41 17.83 2.96
CA GLY A 91 7.86 18.34 1.67
C GLY A 91 7.57 17.35 0.54
N GLU A 92 7.48 17.83 -0.69
CA GLU A 92 7.09 17.00 -1.84
C GLU A 92 8.02 15.79 -2.05
N ASP A 93 9.33 15.97 -1.90
CA ASP A 93 10.30 14.89 -2.04
C ASP A 93 10.15 13.82 -0.94
N GLU A 94 9.87 14.24 0.30
CA GLU A 94 9.63 13.34 1.43
C GLU A 94 8.32 12.57 1.25
N ARG A 95 7.26 13.22 0.75
CA ARG A 95 6.00 12.55 0.41
C ARG A 95 6.22 11.54 -0.72
N ARG A 96 6.96 11.90 -1.77
CA ARG A 96 7.28 10.99 -2.88
C ARG A 96 8.05 9.77 -2.41
N PHE A 97 9.03 9.96 -1.53
CA PHE A 97 9.77 8.87 -0.91
C PHE A 97 8.84 7.99 -0.05
N SER A 98 7.99 8.60 0.77
CA SER A 98 7.05 7.89 1.63
C SER A 98 6.05 7.05 0.83
N LEU A 99 5.50 7.58 -0.26
CA LEU A 99 4.67 6.83 -1.19
C LEU A 99 5.41 5.63 -1.78
N ALA A 100 6.64 5.83 -2.27
CA ALA A 100 7.45 4.74 -2.81
C ALA A 100 7.74 3.65 -1.77
N HIS A 101 8.03 4.05 -0.53
CA HIS A 101 8.32 3.16 0.59
C HIS A 101 7.11 2.28 0.92
N GLU A 102 5.93 2.88 1.13
CA GLU A 102 4.72 2.15 1.48
C GLU A 102 4.21 1.26 0.33
N VAL A 103 4.35 1.72 -0.92
CA VAL A 103 4.04 0.90 -2.11
C VAL A 103 4.97 -0.31 -2.19
N ALA A 104 6.26 -0.15 -1.86
CA ALA A 104 7.17 -1.29 -1.82
C ALA A 104 6.74 -2.31 -0.77
N HIS A 105 6.33 -1.88 0.42
CA HIS A 105 5.74 -2.75 1.44
C HIS A 105 4.50 -3.49 0.90
N TYR A 106 3.56 -2.77 0.30
CA TYR A 106 2.37 -3.38 -0.30
C TYR A 106 2.73 -4.44 -1.36
N LEU A 107 3.61 -4.11 -2.31
CA LEU A 107 3.96 -5.01 -3.41
C LEU A 107 4.68 -6.27 -2.90
N VAL A 108 5.63 -6.10 -1.98
CA VAL A 108 6.54 -7.17 -1.54
C VAL A 108 5.92 -8.05 -0.47
N GLU A 109 5.23 -7.44 0.50
CA GLU A 109 4.75 -8.14 1.69
C GLU A 109 3.30 -8.59 1.53
N TYR A 110 2.54 -7.95 0.63
CA TYR A 110 1.13 -8.27 0.43
C TYR A 110 0.80 -8.83 -0.96
N ALA A 111 0.92 -8.02 -2.01
CA ALA A 111 0.41 -8.36 -3.34
C ALA A 111 1.12 -9.59 -3.93
N ARG A 112 2.45 -9.61 -3.94
CA ARG A 112 3.23 -10.72 -4.53
C ARG A 112 3.04 -12.04 -3.75
N PRO A 113 3.08 -12.07 -2.40
CA PRO A 113 2.78 -13.30 -1.67
C PRO A 113 1.36 -13.82 -1.94
N ARG A 114 0.36 -12.94 -2.02
CA ARG A 114 -1.03 -13.27 -2.34
C ARG A 114 -1.16 -13.89 -3.74
N GLU A 115 -0.57 -13.26 -4.76
CA GLU A 115 -0.55 -13.79 -6.13
C GLU A 115 0.15 -15.15 -6.18
N ARG A 116 1.33 -15.28 -5.59
CA ARG A 116 2.07 -16.55 -5.56
C ARG A 116 1.29 -17.67 -4.88
N ALA A 117 0.58 -17.37 -3.80
CA ALA A 117 -0.28 -18.35 -3.13
C ALA A 117 -1.42 -18.78 -4.05
N ARG A 118 -2.12 -17.82 -4.68
CA ARG A 118 -3.19 -18.09 -5.65
C ARG A 118 -2.71 -18.96 -6.80
N ASP A 119 -1.56 -18.64 -7.38
CA ASP A 119 -1.03 -19.34 -8.56
C ASP A 119 -0.58 -20.78 -8.22
N ARG A 120 -0.14 -21.02 -6.98
CA ARG A 120 0.32 -22.35 -6.53
C ARG A 120 -0.79 -23.23 -5.96
N LEU A 121 -1.77 -22.64 -5.29
CA LEU A 121 -2.78 -23.35 -4.49
C LEU A 121 -4.20 -23.18 -5.03
N GLY A 122 -4.36 -22.41 -6.10
CA GLY A 122 -5.66 -22.08 -6.70
C GLY A 122 -6.42 -21.00 -5.94
N LEU A 123 -7.57 -20.60 -6.49
CA LEU A 123 -8.39 -19.49 -5.97
C LEU A 123 -8.91 -19.73 -4.54
N GLY A 124 -9.07 -21.00 -4.12
CA GLY A 124 -9.60 -21.34 -2.79
C GLY A 124 -8.72 -20.88 -1.62
N VAL A 125 -7.42 -20.62 -1.86
CA VAL A 125 -6.52 -20.09 -0.82
C VAL A 125 -6.87 -18.65 -0.43
N VAL A 126 -7.48 -17.88 -1.33
CA VAL A 126 -7.79 -16.46 -1.11
C VAL A 126 -8.72 -16.28 0.08
N ALA A 127 -9.74 -17.14 0.22
CA ALA A 127 -10.65 -17.09 1.37
C ALA A 127 -9.94 -17.30 2.71
N ALA A 128 -8.85 -18.07 2.74
CA ALA A 128 -8.04 -18.26 3.94
C ALA A 128 -7.13 -17.03 4.21
N LEU A 129 -6.52 -16.47 3.16
CA LEU A 129 -5.71 -15.24 3.27
C LEU A 129 -6.54 -14.03 3.72
N ASP A 130 -7.82 -14.01 3.35
CA ASP A 130 -8.79 -12.98 3.71
C ASP A 130 -9.41 -13.20 5.10
N GLY A 131 -9.06 -14.28 5.79
CA GLY A 131 -9.64 -14.60 7.10
C GLY A 131 -11.10 -15.08 7.06
N ARG A 132 -11.69 -15.24 5.87
CA ARG A 132 -13.06 -15.75 5.66
C ARG A 132 -13.19 -17.26 5.92
N ARG A 133 -12.06 -17.95 6.07
CA ARG A 133 -11.95 -19.38 6.36
C ARG A 133 -10.66 -19.66 7.12
N ALA A 134 -10.66 -20.66 8.01
CA ALA A 134 -9.43 -21.14 8.65
C ALA A 134 -8.49 -21.81 7.63
N PRO A 135 -7.16 -21.66 7.76
CA PRO A 135 -6.20 -22.40 6.93
C PRO A 135 -6.37 -23.91 7.16
N THR A 136 -6.25 -24.69 6.08
CA THR A 136 -6.34 -26.17 6.07
C THR A 136 -5.15 -26.75 5.35
#